data_AF-I7AP70-F1
#
_entry.id   AF-I7AP70-F1
#
_cell.length_a   1.000
_cell.length_b   1.000
_cell.length_c   1.000
_cell.angle_alpha   90.00
_cell.angle_beta   90.00
_cell.angle_gamma   90.00
#
_symmetry.space_group_name_H-M   'P 1'
#
loop_
_entity.id
_entity.type
_entity.pdbx_description
1 polymer ?
#
loop_
_entity_poly.entity_id
_entity_poly.type
_entity_poly.pdbx_seq_one_letter_code
_entity_poly.pdbx_strand_id
1 'polypeptide(L)'
;APDSTFKIALSLMAFDAEIIDQKTIFKWDKTPKGMEIWNSNHTPKTWMQFSVVWVSQEITQKIGLNKIKNYLKDFDYGNQDFSGDKERNNGLTEAWLESSLKISPEEQIQFLRKIINHNLPVKNSAIENTIENMYLQDLDNSTKLYGKTGAGFTANRTLQNGWFEGFIIS
;
A
#
# COMPACT_ATOMS: atom_id res chain seq x y z
N ALA A 1 6.00 -9.45 -6.41
CA ALA A 1 6.22 -8.01 -6.09
C ALA A 1 5.66 -7.77 -4.68
N PRO A 2 5.65 -6.56 -4.08
CA PRO A 2 4.87 -6.33 -2.86
C PRO A 2 3.35 -6.47 -3.10
N ASP A 3 2.89 -6.26 -4.34
CA ASP A 3 1.46 -6.26 -4.67
C ASP A 3 0.70 -5.32 -3.74
N SER A 4 -0.40 -5.79 -3.15
CA SER A 4 -1.24 -4.95 -2.31
C SER A 4 -0.66 -4.62 -0.93
N THR A 5 0.48 -5.18 -0.52
CA THR A 5 1.17 -4.69 0.70
C THR A 5 1.79 -3.32 0.50
N PHE A 6 2.09 -2.93 -0.76
CA PHE A 6 2.57 -1.59 -1.10
C PHE A 6 1.61 -0.47 -0.66
N LYS A 7 0.32 -0.78 -0.45
CA LYS A 7 -0.67 0.16 0.08
C LYS A 7 -0.28 0.72 1.46
N ILE A 8 0.51 -0.01 2.26
CA ILE A 8 1.06 0.49 3.53
C ILE A 8 1.95 1.69 3.25
N ALA A 9 2.95 1.53 2.38
CA ALA A 9 3.85 2.61 1.99
C ALA A 9 3.08 3.77 1.34
N LEU A 10 2.15 3.47 0.44
CA LEU A 10 1.36 4.48 -0.26
C LEU A 10 0.45 5.29 0.69
N SER A 11 -0.09 4.66 1.73
CA SER A 11 -0.87 5.33 2.77
C SER A 11 -0.02 6.36 3.53
N LEU A 12 1.21 5.98 3.94
CA LEU A 12 2.16 6.91 4.56
C LEU A 12 2.43 8.12 3.66
N MET A 13 2.75 7.86 2.39
CA MET A 13 3.04 8.93 1.41
C MET A 13 1.85 9.88 1.23
N ALA A 14 0.63 9.34 1.16
CA ALA A 14 -0.58 10.11 0.89
C ALA A 14 -0.99 10.99 2.08
N PHE A 15 -0.92 10.45 3.31
CA PHE A 15 -1.17 11.22 4.52
C PHE A 15 -0.07 12.26 4.76
N ASP A 16 1.20 11.91 4.55
CA ASP A 16 2.32 12.82 4.76
C ASP A 16 2.27 14.01 3.79
N ALA A 17 1.96 13.73 2.52
CA ALA A 17 1.77 14.72 1.47
C ALA A 17 0.46 15.53 1.60
N GLU A 18 -0.37 15.27 2.63
CA GLU A 18 -1.66 15.93 2.88
C GLU A 18 -2.64 15.82 1.69
N ILE A 19 -2.50 14.77 0.86
CA ILE A 19 -3.41 14.50 -0.25
C ILE A 19 -4.71 13.88 0.27
N ILE A 20 -4.62 13.19 1.41
CA ILE A 20 -5.74 12.52 2.07
C ILE A 20 -5.73 12.79 3.57
N ASP A 21 -6.91 12.78 4.17
CA ASP A 21 -7.16 12.63 5.59
C ASP A 21 -8.17 11.49 5.82
N GLN A 22 -8.45 11.13 7.08
CA GLN A 22 -9.39 10.03 7.38
C GLN A 22 -10.83 10.27 6.86
N LYS A 23 -11.19 11.52 6.54
CA LYS A 23 -12.53 11.91 6.05
C LYS A 23 -12.60 11.96 4.52
N THR A 24 -11.47 11.81 3.84
CA THR A 24 -11.39 11.86 2.38
C THR A 24 -12.26 10.76 1.77
N ILE A 25 -13.02 11.12 0.73
CA ILE A 25 -13.87 10.18 0.01
C ILE A 25 -13.36 10.08 -1.43
N PHE A 26 -12.80 8.92 -1.78
CA PHE A 26 -12.50 8.56 -3.16
C PHE A 26 -13.81 8.22 -3.88
N LYS A 27 -14.10 8.91 -4.97
CA LYS A 27 -15.36 8.77 -5.70
C LYS A 27 -15.22 7.73 -6.78
N TRP A 28 -16.08 6.72 -6.74
CA TRP A 28 -16.16 5.74 -7.81
C TRP A 28 -16.71 6.37 -9.10
N ASP A 29 -16.03 6.09 -10.21
CA ASP A 29 -16.37 6.59 -11.55
C ASP A 29 -17.59 5.89 -12.18
N LYS A 30 -18.24 4.98 -11.45
CA LYS A 30 -19.37 4.15 -11.90
C LYS A 30 -19.03 3.12 -12.97
N THR A 31 -17.75 2.91 -13.26
CA THR A 31 -17.29 1.84 -14.17
C THR A 31 -17.05 0.55 -13.38
N PRO A 32 -17.50 -0.62 -13.87
CA PRO A 32 -17.28 -1.88 -13.17
C PRO A 32 -15.79 -2.16 -12.92
N LYS A 33 -15.41 -2.49 -11.68
CA LYS A 33 -14.03 -2.73 -11.26
C LYS A 33 -13.70 -4.23 -11.03
N GLY A 34 -14.60 -5.13 -11.42
CA GLY A 34 -14.40 -6.59 -11.32
C GLY A 34 -14.72 -7.21 -9.96
N MET A 35 -14.90 -6.39 -8.91
CA MET A 35 -15.37 -6.84 -7.60
C MET A 35 -16.43 -5.87 -7.08
N GLU A 36 -17.53 -6.39 -6.55
CA GLU A 36 -18.67 -5.54 -6.15
C GLU A 36 -18.28 -4.53 -5.07
N ILE A 37 -17.43 -4.92 -4.11
CA ILE A 37 -16.97 -4.00 -3.07
C ILE A 37 -16.14 -2.83 -3.63
N TRP A 38 -15.49 -2.99 -4.79
CA TRP A 38 -14.74 -1.92 -5.47
C TRP A 38 -15.65 -0.97 -6.26
N ASN A 39 -16.90 -1.34 -6.52
CA ASN A 39 -17.91 -0.53 -7.20
C ASN A 39 -18.59 0.46 -6.23
N SER A 40 -17.81 1.12 -5.39
CA SER A 40 -18.31 2.00 -4.33
C SER A 40 -17.34 3.12 -4.01
N ASN A 41 -17.83 4.18 -3.37
CA ASN A 41 -16.94 5.20 -2.82
C ASN A 41 -16.17 4.62 -1.63
N HIS A 42 -14.91 5.01 -1.48
CA HIS A 42 -14.06 4.54 -0.38
C HIS A 42 -13.49 5.68 0.45
N THR A 43 -13.16 5.38 1.70
CA THR A 43 -12.32 6.20 2.58
C THR A 43 -10.93 5.58 2.66
N PRO A 44 -9.91 6.23 3.25
CA PRO A 44 -8.61 5.58 3.45
C PRO A 44 -8.70 4.25 4.18
N LYS A 45 -9.59 4.16 5.19
CA LYS A 45 -9.85 2.93 5.92
C LYS A 45 -10.40 1.81 5.02
N THR A 46 -11.47 2.07 4.26
CA THR A 46 -12.07 1.01 3.43
C THR A 46 -11.22 0.69 2.20
N TRP A 47 -10.42 1.65 1.70
CA TRP A 47 -9.39 1.42 0.70
C TRP A 47 -8.36 0.39 1.16
N MET A 48 -7.83 0.56 2.38
CA MET A 48 -6.86 -0.36 2.97
C MET A 48 -7.49 -1.74 3.21
N GLN A 49 -8.67 -1.77 3.85
CA GLN A 49 -9.38 -2.99 4.23
C GLN A 49 -9.76 -3.86 3.02
N PHE A 50 -10.32 -3.25 1.97
CA PHE A 50 -10.79 -3.98 0.78
C PHE A 50 -9.77 -4.02 -0.37
N SER A 51 -8.54 -3.58 -0.09
CA SER A 51 -7.43 -3.61 -1.04
C SER A 51 -7.76 -2.97 -2.40
N VAL A 52 -8.47 -1.84 -2.38
CA VAL A 52 -9.05 -1.23 -3.58
C VAL A 52 -7.96 -0.68 -4.50
N VAL A 53 -7.71 -1.36 -5.63
CA VAL A 53 -6.57 -1.03 -6.52
C VAL A 53 -6.75 0.32 -7.18
N TRP A 54 -7.95 0.63 -7.68
CA TRP A 54 -8.20 1.88 -8.41
C TRP A 54 -7.95 3.13 -7.54
N VAL A 55 -8.21 3.07 -6.23
CA VAL A 55 -7.88 4.15 -5.29
C VAL A 55 -6.36 4.34 -5.19
N SER A 56 -5.60 3.25 -5.17
CA SER A 56 -4.12 3.30 -5.12
C SER A 56 -3.55 3.94 -6.40
N GLN A 57 -4.14 3.61 -7.54
CA GLN A 57 -3.79 4.20 -8.83
C GLN A 57 -4.13 5.69 -8.88
N GLU A 58 -5.25 6.12 -8.28
CA GLU A 58 -5.57 7.56 -8.16
C GLU A 58 -4.54 8.29 -7.27
N ILE A 59 -4.20 7.71 -6.11
CA ILE A 59 -3.26 8.30 -5.15
C ILE A 59 -1.85 8.44 -5.76
N THR A 60 -1.33 7.39 -6.39
CA THR A 60 -0.01 7.41 -7.03
C THR A 60 0.08 8.46 -8.13
N GLN A 61 -0.96 8.62 -8.95
CA GLN A 61 -1.05 9.69 -9.94
C GLN A 61 -1.06 11.09 -9.30
N LYS A 62 -1.77 11.28 -8.18
CA LYS A 62 -1.78 12.55 -7.42
C LYS A 62 -0.42 12.88 -6.77
N ILE A 63 0.27 11.88 -6.22
CA ILE A 63 1.61 12.07 -5.63
C ILE A 63 2.63 12.39 -6.73
N GLY A 64 2.55 11.65 -7.85
CA GLY A 64 3.46 11.79 -8.98
C GLY A 64 4.79 11.07 -8.79
N LEU A 65 5.42 10.69 -9.92
CA LEU A 65 6.56 9.78 -9.95
C LEU A 65 7.76 10.27 -9.14
N ASN A 66 8.12 11.55 -9.25
CA ASN A 66 9.29 12.09 -8.58
C ASN A 66 9.17 12.04 -7.05
N LYS A 67 7.98 12.38 -6.51
CA LYS A 67 7.73 12.30 -5.06
C LYS A 67 7.70 10.85 -4.58
N ILE A 68 7.08 9.94 -5.36
CA ILE A 68 7.10 8.51 -5.04
C ILE A 68 8.54 8.00 -4.94
N LYS A 69 9.41 8.33 -5.90
CA LYS A 69 10.82 7.91 -5.87
C LYS A 69 11.58 8.45 -4.65
N ASN A 70 11.28 9.68 -4.22
CA ASN A 70 11.86 10.22 -2.99
C ASN A 70 11.40 9.45 -1.76
N TYR A 71 10.09 9.19 -1.61
CA TYR A 71 9.61 8.38 -0.49
C TYR A 71 10.15 6.95 -0.49
N LEU A 72 10.25 6.30 -1.66
CA LEU A 72 10.84 4.96 -1.76
C LEU A 72 12.29 4.95 -1.28
N LYS A 73 13.06 6.00 -1.61
CA LYS A 73 14.42 6.20 -1.12
C LYS A 73 14.44 6.43 0.40
N ASP A 74 13.60 7.31 0.91
CA ASP A 74 13.51 7.63 2.33
C ASP A 74 13.08 6.44 3.18
N PHE A 75 12.25 5.56 2.62
CA PHE A 75 11.79 4.33 3.27
C PHE A 75 12.81 3.19 3.15
N ASP A 76 13.78 3.31 2.23
CA ASP A 76 14.64 2.23 1.78
C ASP A 76 13.82 1.01 1.32
N TYR A 77 12.85 1.28 0.44
CA TYR A 77 11.82 0.32 0.08
C TYR A 77 12.27 -0.61 -1.06
N GLY A 78 12.93 -1.71 -0.68
CA GLY A 78 13.36 -2.76 -1.60
C GLY A 78 14.25 -2.25 -2.72
N ASN A 79 13.98 -2.66 -3.97
CA ASN A 79 14.76 -2.22 -5.13
C ASN A 79 14.44 -0.79 -5.62
N GLN A 80 13.42 -0.14 -5.05
CA GLN A 80 13.00 1.24 -5.36
C GLN A 80 12.68 1.50 -6.85
N ASP A 81 12.45 0.44 -7.63
CA ASP A 81 12.19 0.53 -9.07
C ASP A 81 10.69 0.74 -9.34
N PHE A 82 10.32 1.99 -9.61
CA PHE A 82 8.96 2.39 -9.93
C PHE A 82 8.73 2.64 -11.43
N SER A 83 9.54 2.03 -12.31
CA SER A 83 9.46 2.22 -13.76
C SER A 83 8.24 1.58 -14.42
N GLY A 84 7.68 0.52 -13.81
CA GLY A 84 6.63 -0.30 -14.40
C GLY A 84 7.18 -1.28 -15.43
N ASP A 85 6.30 -1.75 -16.31
CA ASP A 85 6.67 -2.73 -17.33
C ASP A 85 7.43 -2.07 -18.48
N LYS A 86 8.39 -2.82 -19.05
CA LYS A 86 9.19 -2.37 -20.19
C LYS A 86 8.29 -1.89 -21.32
N GLU A 87 8.57 -0.69 -21.82
CA GLU A 87 7.91 -0.06 -22.97
C GLU A 87 6.40 0.22 -22.78
N ARG A 88 5.86 0.12 -21.56
CA ARG A 88 4.43 0.39 -21.29
C ARG A 88 4.13 1.75 -20.67
N ASN A 89 5.15 2.42 -20.12
CA ASN A 89 5.00 3.71 -19.41
C ASN A 89 3.87 3.69 -18.35
N ASN A 90 3.78 2.60 -17.58
CA ASN A 90 2.69 2.32 -16.64
C ASN A 90 3.13 2.30 -15.17
N GLY A 91 4.31 2.86 -14.85
CA GLY A 91 4.86 2.81 -13.49
C GLY A 91 3.91 3.38 -12.42
N LEU A 92 3.22 4.48 -12.73
CA LEU A 92 2.23 5.08 -11.81
C LEU A 92 0.99 4.23 -11.56
N THR A 93 0.68 3.23 -12.39
CA THR A 93 -0.53 2.41 -12.22
C THR A 93 -0.24 0.95 -11.91
N GLU A 94 0.95 0.46 -12.25
CA GLU A 94 1.27 -0.98 -12.22
C GLU A 94 2.58 -1.36 -11.52
N ALA A 95 3.50 -0.42 -11.21
CA ALA A 95 4.86 -0.79 -10.78
C ALA A 95 4.93 -1.76 -9.58
N TRP A 96 3.97 -1.70 -8.66
CA TRP A 96 3.90 -2.57 -7.49
C TRP A 96 3.12 -3.89 -7.71
N LEU A 97 2.41 -4.03 -8.83
CA LEU A 97 1.55 -5.17 -9.17
C LEU A 97 2.31 -6.14 -10.07
N GLU A 98 3.03 -7.10 -9.48
CA GLU A 98 3.85 -8.08 -10.20
C GLU A 98 4.76 -7.52 -11.31
N SER A 99 5.23 -6.28 -11.11
CA SER A 99 6.00 -5.51 -12.09
C SER A 99 7.41 -5.19 -11.57
N SER A 100 7.89 -3.97 -11.82
CA SER A 100 9.27 -3.52 -11.56
C SER A 100 9.64 -3.49 -10.09
N LEU A 101 8.72 -3.07 -9.21
CA LEU A 101 9.00 -2.89 -7.79
C LEU A 101 9.08 -4.25 -7.10
N LYS A 102 10.17 -4.48 -6.37
CA LYS A 102 10.46 -5.72 -5.65
C LYS A 102 10.95 -5.39 -4.25
N ILE A 103 10.51 -6.20 -3.30
CA ILE A 103 10.97 -6.16 -1.91
C ILE A 103 10.94 -7.59 -1.37
N SER A 104 11.93 -7.93 -0.54
CA SER A 104 12.02 -9.21 0.15
C SER A 104 11.23 -9.20 1.47
N PRO A 105 10.93 -10.37 2.05
CA PRO A 105 10.29 -10.44 3.37
C PRO A 105 11.12 -9.76 4.48
N GLU A 106 12.45 -9.88 4.44
CA GLU A 106 13.32 -9.25 5.43
C GLU A 106 13.28 -7.72 5.33
N GLU A 107 13.31 -7.18 4.11
CA GLU A 107 13.16 -5.73 3.87
C GLU A 107 11.77 -5.23 4.30
N GLN A 108 10.70 -6.01 4.07
CA GLN A 108 9.35 -5.70 4.56
C GLN A 108 9.32 -5.62 6.10
N ILE A 109 9.96 -6.58 6.79
CA ILE A 109 10.07 -6.54 8.26
C ILE A 109 10.84 -5.30 8.72
N GLN A 110 11.95 -4.93 8.07
CA GLN A 110 12.66 -3.70 8.43
C GLN A 110 11.81 -2.45 8.17
N PHE A 111 11.07 -2.40 7.07
CA PHE A 111 10.16 -1.31 6.77
C PHE A 111 9.06 -1.19 7.84
N LEU A 112 8.40 -2.28 8.21
CA LEU A 112 7.39 -2.32 9.29
C LEU A 112 8.00 -1.88 10.63
N ARG A 113 9.23 -2.31 10.95
CA ARG A 113 9.94 -1.85 12.15
C ARG A 113 10.19 -0.34 12.14
N LYS A 114 10.53 0.25 10.99
CA LYS A 114 10.70 1.71 10.88
C LYS A 114 9.37 2.43 11.13
N ILE A 115 8.25 1.89 10.64
CA ILE A 115 6.90 2.43 10.88
C ILE A 115 6.58 2.46 12.38
N ILE A 116 6.57 1.31 13.06
CA ILE A 116 6.11 1.23 14.45
C ILE A 116 7.04 1.96 15.44
N ASN A 117 8.31 2.15 15.08
CA ASN A 117 9.26 2.92 15.89
C ASN A 117 9.34 4.41 15.50
N HIS A 118 8.49 4.87 14.58
CA HIS A 118 8.48 6.25 14.08
C HIS A 118 9.83 6.70 13.49
N ASN A 119 10.56 5.77 12.89
CA ASN A 119 11.88 5.97 12.28
C ASN A 119 11.78 6.13 10.75
N LEU A 120 10.78 6.89 10.30
CA LEU A 120 10.62 7.33 8.91
C LEU A 120 10.47 8.85 8.88
N PRO A 121 10.98 9.55 7.85
CA PRO A 121 10.90 11.01 7.75
C PRO A 121 9.52 11.46 7.24
N VAL A 122 8.45 11.01 7.90
CA VAL A 122 7.06 11.40 7.64
C VAL A 122 6.40 11.83 8.95
N LYS A 123 5.27 12.52 8.87
CA LYS A 123 4.50 12.91 10.05
C LYS A 123 4.09 11.67 10.87
N ASN A 124 4.20 11.76 12.20
CA ASN A 124 3.69 10.72 13.10
C ASN A 124 2.20 10.43 12.84
N SER A 125 1.39 11.44 12.52
CA SER A 125 -0.02 11.22 12.17
C SER A 125 -0.22 10.38 10.91
N ALA A 126 0.69 10.43 9.93
CA ALA A 126 0.63 9.57 8.75
C ALA A 126 0.88 8.10 9.12
N ILE A 127 1.79 7.84 10.05
CA ILE A 127 2.07 6.52 10.60
C ILE A 127 0.85 6.01 11.36
N GLU A 128 0.35 6.76 12.34
CA GLU A 128 -0.76 6.35 13.19
C GLU A 128 -2.04 6.10 12.39
N ASN A 129 -2.41 6.99 11.47
CA ASN A 129 -3.58 6.80 10.62
C ASN A 129 -3.42 5.57 9.70
N THR A 130 -2.21 5.28 9.23
CA THR A 130 -1.94 4.09 8.41
C THR A 130 -2.08 2.81 9.25
N ILE A 131 -1.52 2.78 10.46
CA ILE A 131 -1.67 1.64 11.39
C ILE A 131 -3.14 1.44 11.74
N GLU A 132 -3.88 2.51 12.08
CA GLU A 132 -5.31 2.43 12.38
C GLU A 132 -6.10 1.77 11.23
N ASN A 133 -5.79 2.15 9.99
CA ASN A 133 -6.45 1.62 8.80
C ASN A 133 -6.06 0.17 8.48
N MET A 134 -4.99 -0.36 9.08
CA MET A 134 -4.56 -1.76 8.97
C MET A 134 -5.23 -2.68 10.00
N TYR A 135 -5.98 -2.16 10.98
CA TYR A 135 -6.63 -2.99 12.00
C TYR A 135 -7.59 -4.01 11.36
N LEU A 136 -7.48 -5.27 11.78
CA LEU A 136 -8.32 -6.37 11.31
C LEU A 136 -9.25 -6.87 12.41
N GLN A 137 -8.68 -7.29 13.53
CA GLN A 137 -9.42 -7.91 14.63
C GLN A 137 -8.56 -8.00 15.89
N ASP A 138 -9.20 -8.32 17.01
CA ASP A 138 -8.53 -8.85 18.18
C ASP A 138 -8.37 -10.37 18.03
N LEU A 139 -7.27 -10.92 18.54
CA LEU A 139 -7.00 -12.35 18.65
C LEU A 139 -7.61 -12.91 19.94
N ASP A 140 -7.63 -14.23 20.10
CA ASP A 140 -8.25 -14.91 21.26
C ASP A 140 -7.73 -14.43 22.61
N ASN A 141 -6.46 -14.01 22.67
CA ASN A 141 -5.81 -13.45 23.86
C ASN A 141 -5.94 -11.91 23.96
N SER A 142 -6.88 -11.30 23.23
CA SER A 142 -7.08 -9.85 23.11
C SER A 142 -5.92 -9.05 22.48
N THR A 143 -4.89 -9.73 21.94
CA THR A 143 -3.86 -9.06 21.15
C THR A 143 -4.47 -8.50 19.87
N LYS A 144 -4.20 -7.23 19.56
CA LYS A 144 -4.70 -6.54 18.37
C LYS A 144 -3.88 -6.92 17.14
N LEU A 145 -4.56 -7.40 16.10
CA LEU A 145 -3.95 -7.73 14.82
C LEU A 145 -4.18 -6.60 13.81
N TYR A 146 -3.07 -6.09 13.28
CA TYR A 146 -3.03 -5.13 12.20
C TYR A 146 -2.31 -5.78 11.03
N GLY A 147 -2.90 -5.78 9.84
CA GLY A 147 -2.27 -6.47 8.73
C GLY A 147 -2.76 -6.07 7.35
N LYS A 148 -1.96 -6.45 6.36
CA LYS A 148 -2.28 -6.26 4.96
C LYS A 148 -1.91 -7.48 4.14
N THR A 149 -2.84 -7.86 3.26
CA THR A 149 -2.63 -8.90 2.25
C THR A 149 -2.07 -8.34 0.95
N GLY A 150 -1.29 -9.17 0.25
CA GLY A 150 -0.85 -8.99 -1.13
C GLY A 150 -0.97 -10.31 -1.88
N ALA A 151 -1.36 -10.26 -3.15
CA ALA A 151 -1.42 -11.44 -4.00
C ALA A 151 -1.28 -11.04 -5.47
N GLY A 152 -0.63 -11.90 -6.25
CA GLY A 152 -0.36 -11.68 -7.66
C GLY A 152 0.05 -12.96 -8.37
N PHE A 153 -0.10 -12.98 -9.69
CA PHE A 153 0.46 -14.03 -10.54
C PHE A 153 1.81 -13.58 -11.07
N THR A 154 2.82 -14.43 -10.96
CA THR A 154 4.13 -14.13 -11.53
C THR A 154 4.01 -13.97 -13.05
N ALA A 155 4.55 -12.88 -13.59
CA ALA A 155 4.47 -12.57 -15.01
C ALA A 155 4.85 -13.77 -15.89
N ASN A 156 3.97 -14.12 -16.84
CA ASN A 156 4.10 -15.23 -17.79
C ASN A 156 4.28 -16.63 -17.14
N ARG A 157 3.82 -16.83 -15.91
CA ARG A 157 3.89 -18.11 -15.18
C ARG A 157 2.57 -18.40 -14.46
N THR A 158 2.39 -19.66 -14.06
CA THR A 158 1.24 -20.11 -13.25
C THR A 158 1.45 -19.94 -11.75
N LEU A 159 2.68 -19.58 -11.34
CA LEU A 159 3.03 -19.37 -9.93
C LEU A 159 2.33 -18.14 -9.38
N GLN A 160 1.80 -18.26 -8.17
CA GLN A 160 1.21 -17.17 -7.40
C GLN A 160 2.18 -16.73 -6.30
N ASN A 161 2.28 -15.42 -6.09
CA ASN A 161 2.89 -14.84 -4.89
C ASN A 161 1.78 -14.42 -3.94
N GLY A 162 2.04 -14.53 -2.64
CA GLY A 162 1.10 -14.19 -1.59
C GLY A 162 1.82 -13.61 -0.38
N TRP A 163 1.18 -12.62 0.24
CA TRP A 163 1.67 -11.88 1.39
C TRP A 163 0.58 -11.72 2.44
N PHE A 164 0.97 -11.82 3.70
CA PHE A 164 0.26 -11.27 4.83
C PHE A 164 1.30 -10.76 5.84
N GLU A 165 1.25 -9.47 6.16
CA GLU A 165 2.24 -8.82 7.02
C GLU A 165 1.61 -7.70 7.83
N GLY A 166 2.25 -7.30 8.94
CA GLY A 166 1.79 -6.19 9.78
C GLY A 166 2.30 -6.27 11.22
N PHE A 167 1.44 -5.92 12.17
CA PHE A 167 1.76 -5.77 13.58
C PHE A 167 0.82 -6.59 14.46
N ILE A 168 1.35 -7.06 15.59
CA ILE A 168 0.56 -7.51 16.72
C ILE A 168 0.90 -6.65 17.93
N ILE A 169 -0.12 -6.17 18.65
CA ILE A 169 0.05 -5.29 19.81
C ILE A 169 -0.79 -5.87 20.95
N SER A 170 -0.13 -6.22 22.05
CA SER A 170 -0.76 -6.76 23.26
C SER A 170 -1.06 -5.67 24.28
#